data_AF-A0A6P5TEB1-F1
#
_entry.id   AF-A0A6P5TEB1-F1
#
_cell.length_a   1.000
_cell.length_b   1.000
_cell.length_c   1.000
_cell.angle_alpha   90.00
_cell.angle_beta   90.00
_cell.angle_gamma   90.00
#
_symmetry.space_group_name_H-M   'P 1'
#
loop_
_entity.id
_entity.type
_entity.pdbx_description
1 polymer ?
#
loop_
_entity_poly.entity_id
_entity_poly.type
_entity_poly.pdbx_seq_one_letter_code
_entity_poly.pdbx_strand_id
1 'polypeptide(L)'
;MLVKPGSAVPAKIRESTRFYPYFKDCIGAIDGTHIPAMVTGVDVSSYRNRHGTISQNVLAACNFDLEFIYVLSGWEGSAHDSRVLNDALTRRNGLKFPIELENESSSSSLPVNEGDPELVFQTQEQQRAHANEWRVGIALNMWRDIGHNDTNEN
;
A
#
# COMPACT_ATOMS: atom_id res chain seq x y z
N MET A 1 -10.74 -3.04 10.99
CA MET A 1 -9.40 -2.91 11.63
C MET A 1 -8.52 -3.95 11.00
N LEU A 2 -7.37 -3.58 10.44
CA LEU A 2 -6.41 -4.58 9.96
C LEU A 2 -5.93 -5.37 11.18
N VAL A 3 -6.22 -6.66 11.22
CA VAL A 3 -5.78 -7.54 12.31
C VAL A 3 -4.31 -7.87 12.06
N LYS A 4 -3.51 -7.88 13.13
CA LYS A 4 -2.11 -8.33 13.05
C LYS A 4 -2.12 -9.74 12.43
N PRO A 5 -1.33 -10.02 11.38
CA PRO A 5 -1.14 -11.39 10.95
C PRO A 5 -0.69 -12.20 12.16
N GLY A 6 -1.16 -13.44 12.28
CA GLY A 6 -0.45 -14.38 13.14
C GLY A 6 1.03 -14.36 12.78
N SER A 7 1.93 -14.74 13.70
CA SER A 7 3.37 -14.82 13.42
C SER A 7 3.72 -15.69 12.18
N ALA A 8 2.75 -16.41 11.62
CA ALA A 8 2.89 -17.18 10.40
C ALA A 8 2.51 -16.35 9.15
N VAL A 9 3.45 -16.29 8.21
CA VAL A 9 3.22 -15.82 6.83
C VAL A 9 2.02 -16.57 6.23
N PRO A 10 1.03 -15.87 5.65
CA PRO A 10 -0.12 -16.52 5.02
C PRO A 10 0.29 -17.56 4.00
N ALA A 11 -0.37 -18.73 3.99
CA ALA A 11 -0.05 -19.85 3.09
C ALA A 11 0.02 -19.41 1.62
N LYS A 12 -0.91 -18.55 1.20
CA LYS A 12 -0.97 -17.95 -0.15
C LYS A 12 0.33 -17.24 -0.57
N ILE A 13 1.07 -16.66 0.38
CA ILE A 13 2.40 -16.07 0.13
C ILE A 13 3.48 -17.14 0.28
N ARG A 14 3.50 -17.83 1.42
CA ARG A 14 4.57 -18.78 1.81
C ARG A 14 4.78 -19.88 0.77
N GLU A 15 3.70 -20.39 0.18
CA GLU A 15 3.74 -21.52 -0.76
C GLU A 15 3.97 -21.08 -2.21
N SER A 16 4.03 -19.78 -2.48
CA SER A 16 4.30 -19.24 -3.80
C SER A 16 5.75 -18.76 -3.90
N THR A 17 6.53 -19.39 -4.79
CA THR A 17 7.88 -18.93 -5.16
C THR A 17 7.87 -17.55 -5.83
N ARG A 18 6.72 -17.09 -6.32
CA ARG A 18 6.53 -15.75 -6.89
C ARG A 18 6.34 -14.69 -5.80
N PHE A 19 5.67 -15.03 -4.70
CA PHE A 19 5.30 -14.06 -3.66
C PHE A 19 6.24 -14.09 -2.45
N TYR A 20 6.75 -15.25 -2.08
CA TYR A 20 7.78 -15.38 -1.06
C TYR A 20 9.18 -15.18 -1.68
N PRO A 21 10.10 -14.44 -1.02
CA PRO A 21 9.96 -13.78 0.29
C PRO A 21 9.39 -12.35 0.23
N TYR A 22 9.11 -11.83 -0.96
CA TYR A 22 8.82 -10.42 -1.23
C TYR A 22 7.61 -9.83 -0.47
N PHE A 23 6.60 -10.66 -0.20
CA PHE A 23 5.37 -10.25 0.50
C PHE A 23 5.22 -10.90 1.88
N LYS A 24 6.30 -11.47 2.47
CA LYS A 24 6.20 -12.28 3.70
C LYS A 24 5.53 -11.56 4.88
N ASP A 25 5.70 -10.24 4.99
CA ASP A 25 5.15 -9.41 6.06
C ASP A 25 3.90 -8.62 5.63
N CYS A 26 3.41 -8.85 4.40
CA CYS A 26 2.18 -8.20 3.95
C CYS A 26 0.99 -8.74 4.73
N ILE A 27 0.09 -7.83 5.08
CA ILE A 27 -1.10 -8.11 5.90
C ILE A 27 -2.40 -8.06 5.08
N GLY A 28 -2.30 -7.58 3.84
CA GLY A 28 -3.41 -7.34 2.94
C GLY A 28 -3.00 -6.47 1.75
N ALA A 29 -3.99 -6.01 0.99
CA ALA A 29 -3.81 -5.08 -0.12
C ALA A 29 -4.69 -3.84 0.08
N ILE A 30 -4.26 -2.71 -0.47
CA ILE A 30 -5.01 -1.45 -0.50
C ILE A 30 -4.91 -0.92 -1.92
N ASP A 31 -6.04 -0.49 -2.49
CA ASP A 31 -6.07 0.11 -3.81
C ASP A 31 -7.18 1.16 -3.93
N GLY A 32 -6.96 2.16 -4.80
CA GLY A 32 -7.94 3.16 -5.19
C GLY A 32 -8.67 2.70 -6.45
N THR A 33 -10.00 2.70 -6.42
CA THR A 33 -10.83 2.27 -7.55
C THR A 33 -11.89 3.29 -7.91
N HIS A 34 -12.10 3.53 -9.20
CA HIS A 34 -13.14 4.42 -9.68
C HIS A 34 -14.43 3.66 -9.95
N ILE A 35 -15.48 4.00 -9.21
CA ILE A 35 -16.83 3.51 -9.50
C ILE A 35 -17.69 4.62 -10.13
N PRO A 36 -18.60 4.30 -11.07
CA PRO A 36 -19.48 5.29 -11.67
C PRO A 36 -20.25 6.09 -10.62
N ALA A 37 -20.38 7.39 -10.84
CA ALA A 37 -21.14 8.28 -9.98
C ALA A 37 -22.17 9.05 -10.80
N MET A 38 -23.34 9.30 -10.21
CA MET A 38 -24.32 10.23 -10.76
C MET A 38 -24.24 11.53 -9.97
N VAL A 39 -23.68 12.56 -10.62
CA VAL A 39 -23.48 13.88 -10.04
C VAL A 39 -24.10 14.90 -11.00
N THR A 40 -24.73 15.93 -10.46
CA THR A 40 -25.41 16.98 -11.23
C THR A 40 -24.98 18.36 -10.74
N GLY A 41 -25.08 19.36 -11.60
CA GLY A 41 -24.81 20.75 -11.22
C GLY A 41 -23.31 21.07 -11.17
N VAL A 42 -22.93 21.88 -10.18
CA VAL A 42 -21.59 22.49 -10.10
C VAL A 42 -20.47 21.49 -9.81
N ASP A 43 -20.79 20.35 -9.19
CA ASP A 43 -19.80 19.37 -8.74
C ASP A 43 -19.34 18.40 -9.83
N VAL A 44 -20.02 18.35 -10.99
CA VAL A 44 -19.74 17.39 -12.07
C VAL A 44 -18.27 17.44 -12.52
N SER A 45 -17.68 18.64 -12.56
CA SER A 45 -16.27 18.82 -12.94
C SER A 45 -15.32 18.10 -11.99
N SER A 46 -15.56 18.17 -10.68
CA SER A 46 -14.74 17.52 -9.66
C SER A 46 -14.84 15.99 -9.74
N TYR A 47 -15.99 15.45 -10.12
CA TYR A 47 -16.18 13.99 -10.23
C TYR A 47 -15.69 13.41 -11.56
N ARG A 48 -15.15 14.23 -12.46
CA ARG A 48 -14.57 13.75 -13.72
C ARG A 48 -13.18 13.18 -13.48
N ASN A 49 -12.98 11.90 -13.81
CA ASN A 49 -11.67 11.26 -13.75
C ASN A 49 -10.79 11.62 -14.95
N ARG A 50 -9.53 11.13 -14.95
CA ARG A 50 -8.57 11.34 -16.04
C ARG A 50 -9.01 10.80 -17.41
N HIS A 51 -9.96 9.86 -17.43
CA HIS A 51 -10.55 9.29 -18.64
C HIS A 51 -11.79 10.06 -19.11
N GLY A 52 -12.15 11.13 -18.39
CA GLY A 52 -13.28 11.98 -18.69
C GLY A 52 -14.64 11.42 -18.29
N THR A 53 -14.68 10.31 -17.56
CA THR A 53 -15.90 9.70 -17.04
C THR A 53 -16.22 10.25 -15.65
N ILE A 54 -17.50 10.41 -15.34
CA ILE A 54 -17.96 10.77 -13.99
C ILE A 54 -17.86 9.55 -13.08
N SER A 55 -17.08 9.66 -12.01
CA SER A 55 -16.82 8.58 -11.07
C SER A 55 -16.53 9.14 -9.68
N GLN A 56 -16.61 8.29 -8.67
CA GLN A 56 -16.04 8.55 -7.35
C GLN A 56 -14.83 7.64 -7.17
N ASN A 57 -13.77 8.16 -6.53
CA ASN A 57 -12.65 7.35 -6.09
C ASN A 57 -13.04 6.66 -4.77
N VAL A 58 -12.86 5.34 -4.71
CA VAL A 58 -13.11 4.51 -3.53
C VAL A 58 -11.81 3.83 -3.17
N LEU A 59 -11.33 4.07 -1.96
CA LEU A 59 -10.19 3.34 -1.42
C LEU A 59 -10.70 2.12 -0.67
N ALA A 60 -10.21 0.94 -1.06
CA ALA A 60 -10.56 -0.30 -0.39
C ALA A 60 -9.30 -1.01 0.12
N ALA A 61 -9.41 -1.62 1.29
CA ALA A 61 -8.40 -2.52 1.83
C ALA A 61 -9.02 -3.90 2.03
N CYS A 62 -8.27 -4.96 1.71
CA CYS A 62 -8.69 -6.34 1.91
C CYS A 62 -7.60 -7.19 2.56
N ASN A 63 -8.03 -8.25 3.25
CA ASN A 63 -7.12 -9.30 3.75
C ASN A 63 -6.85 -10.36 2.67
N PHE A 64 -6.05 -11.38 3.00
CA PHE A 64 -5.74 -12.46 2.05
C PHE A 64 -6.94 -13.33 1.68
N ASP A 65 -8.01 -13.33 2.47
CA ASP A 65 -9.25 -14.04 2.19
C ASP A 65 -10.21 -13.22 1.32
N LEU A 66 -9.71 -12.10 0.77
CA LEU A 66 -10.42 -11.19 -0.13
C LEU A 66 -11.60 -10.49 0.56
N GLU A 67 -11.61 -10.46 1.88
CA GLU A 67 -12.61 -9.74 2.66
C GLU A 67 -12.22 -8.27 2.76
N PHE A 68 -13.16 -7.36 2.48
CA PHE A 68 -12.95 -5.94 2.72
C PHE A 68 -12.90 -5.66 4.22
N ILE A 69 -11.77 -5.16 4.68
CA ILE A 69 -11.51 -4.78 6.08
C ILE A 69 -11.55 -3.26 6.28
N TYR A 70 -11.58 -2.53 5.17
CA TYR A 70 -11.80 -1.10 5.11
C TYR A 70 -12.34 -0.69 3.75
N VAL A 71 -13.32 0.20 3.73
CA VAL A 71 -13.79 0.87 2.52
C VAL A 71 -14.02 2.34 2.84
N LEU A 72 -13.49 3.20 2.00
CA LEU A 72 -13.73 4.63 2.00
C LEU A 72 -14.29 5.02 0.64
N SER A 73 -15.51 5.54 0.64
CA SER A 73 -16.18 6.10 -0.53
C SER A 73 -16.37 7.61 -0.41
N GLY A 74 -16.93 8.23 -1.45
CA GLY A 74 -17.34 9.63 -1.43
C GLY A 74 -16.27 10.63 -1.90
N TRP A 75 -15.10 10.15 -2.31
CA TRP A 75 -14.09 11.00 -2.90
C TRP A 75 -14.39 11.31 -4.36
N GLU A 76 -14.11 12.54 -4.76
CA GLU A 76 -14.28 13.03 -6.12
C GLU A 76 -13.49 12.18 -7.12
N GLY A 77 -14.01 11.93 -8.32
CA GLY A 77 -13.31 11.18 -9.36
C GLY A 77 -12.02 11.82 -9.87
N SER A 78 -11.80 13.11 -9.61
CA SER A 78 -10.52 13.78 -9.85
C SER A 78 -9.50 13.63 -8.70
N ALA A 79 -9.93 13.12 -7.54
CA ALA A 79 -9.08 13.02 -6.37
C ALA A 79 -7.95 12.00 -6.59
N HIS A 80 -6.73 12.44 -6.28
CA HIS A 80 -5.53 11.60 -6.37
C HIS A 80 -5.51 10.58 -5.21
N ASP A 81 -5.06 9.35 -5.48
CA ASP A 81 -5.08 8.25 -4.49
C ASP A 81 -4.32 8.61 -3.21
N SER A 82 -3.25 9.40 -3.31
CA SER A 82 -2.50 9.90 -2.15
C SER A 82 -3.35 10.78 -1.23
N ARG A 83 -4.24 11.61 -1.77
CA ARG A 83 -5.17 12.45 -1.00
C ARG A 83 -6.21 11.59 -0.29
N VAL A 84 -6.76 10.62 -1.02
CA VAL A 84 -7.76 9.66 -0.52
C VAL A 84 -7.18 8.79 0.60
N LEU A 85 -5.94 8.30 0.41
CA LEU A 85 -5.18 7.55 1.41
C LEU A 85 -4.88 8.40 2.65
N ASN A 86 -4.41 9.65 2.48
CA ASN A 86 -4.11 10.52 3.61
C ASN A 86 -5.34 10.78 4.49
N ASP A 87 -6.50 11.04 3.88
CA ASP A 87 -7.74 11.16 4.64
C ASP A 87 -8.08 9.83 5.34
N ALA A 88 -7.75 8.67 4.73
CA ALA A 88 -7.94 7.37 5.36
C ALA A 88 -7.12 7.17 6.62
N LEU A 89 -5.92 7.73 6.67
CA LEU A 89 -5.05 7.60 7.83
C LEU A 89 -5.40 8.60 8.94
N THR A 90 -5.91 9.78 8.56
CA THR A 90 -6.08 10.91 9.50
C THR A 90 -7.50 11.04 10.06
N ARG A 91 -8.52 10.44 9.44
CA ARG A 91 -9.90 10.52 9.93
C ARG A 91 -10.12 9.72 11.22
N ARG A 92 -11.11 10.13 12.04
CA ARG A 92 -11.38 9.52 13.37
C ARG A 92 -11.61 8.00 13.34
N ASN A 93 -12.31 7.53 12.32
CA ASN A 93 -12.55 6.11 12.03
C ASN A 93 -11.67 5.61 10.86
N GLY A 94 -10.44 6.13 10.81
CA GLY A 94 -9.48 5.87 9.75
C GLY A 94 -9.03 4.42 9.66
N LEU A 95 -8.36 4.12 8.56
CA LEU A 95 -7.65 2.88 8.35
C LEU A 95 -6.56 2.75 9.44
N LYS A 96 -6.68 1.72 10.28
CA LYS A 96 -5.72 1.43 11.36
C LYS A 96 -4.90 0.22 11.00
N PHE A 97 -3.58 0.37 11.07
CA PHE A 97 -2.63 -0.72 10.96
C PHE A 97 -2.33 -1.30 12.34
N PRO A 98 -2.08 -2.61 12.44
CA PRO A 98 -1.55 -3.20 13.66
C PRO A 98 -0.15 -2.65 13.91
N ILE A 99 0.04 -1.94 15.01
CA ILE A 99 1.36 -1.49 15.47
C ILE A 99 2.09 -2.71 16.02
N GLU A 100 3.30 -2.95 15.55
CA GLU A 100 4.21 -3.88 16.23
C GLU A 100 4.60 -3.25 17.55
N LEU A 101 4.17 -3.83 18.67
CA LEU A 101 4.78 -3.52 19.96
C LEU A 101 6.23 -4.02 19.86
N GLU A 102 7.17 -3.09 19.76
CA GLU A 102 8.59 -3.40 19.84
C GLU A 102 8.84 -4.09 21.18
N ASN A 103 9.08 -5.40 21.14
CA ASN A 103 9.85 -6.04 22.19
C ASN A 103 11.31 -5.60 21.95
N GLU A 104 11.80 -4.76 22.85
CA GLU A 104 13.21 -4.41 23.08
C GLU A 104 14.13 -5.64 23.03
N SER A 105 14.51 -6.11 21.84
CA SER A 105 15.65 -7.02 21.60
C SER A 105 15.81 -7.42 20.13
N SER A 106 15.77 -6.47 19.20
CA SER A 106 16.34 -6.68 17.86
C SER A 106 16.84 -5.37 17.30
N SER A 107 18.07 -5.03 17.69
CA SER A 107 18.84 -3.90 17.17
C SER A 107 19.01 -4.00 15.65
N SER A 108 18.25 -3.22 14.89
CA SER A 108 18.67 -2.74 13.58
C SER A 108 19.05 -1.27 13.72
N SER A 109 20.28 -1.03 14.15
CA SER A 109 20.86 0.31 14.27
C SER A 109 21.08 0.92 12.88
N LEU A 110 20.21 1.86 12.49
CA LEU A 110 20.61 2.94 11.58
C LEU A 110 21.37 3.98 12.41
N PRO A 111 22.48 4.57 11.94
CA PRO A 111 23.23 5.53 12.73
C PRO A 111 22.41 6.82 12.84
N VAL A 112 21.82 7.02 14.02
CA VAL A 112 21.27 8.31 14.45
C VAL A 112 22.47 9.21 14.73
N ASN A 113 22.74 10.16 13.83
CA ASN A 113 23.59 11.29 14.17
C ASN A 113 22.67 12.31 14.86
N GLU A 114 22.84 12.46 16.18
CA GLU A 114 22.08 13.40 16.99
C GLU A 114 22.42 14.84 16.60
N GLY A 115 21.40 15.62 16.25
CA GLY A 115 21.49 17.07 16.20
C GLY A 115 20.77 17.75 15.04
N ASP A 116 19.44 17.59 14.91
CA ASP A 116 18.56 18.68 14.45
C ASP A 116 17.07 18.33 14.71
N PRO A 117 16.27 19.19 15.37
CA PRO A 117 14.84 18.96 15.55
C PRO A 117 14.10 19.54 14.34
N GLU A 118 14.25 18.90 13.17
CA GLU A 118 13.38 19.18 12.03
C GLU A 118 12.49 17.96 11.77
N LEU A 119 11.21 18.14 12.11
CA LEU A 119 10.13 17.21 11.84
C LEU A 119 10.17 16.84 10.33
N VAL A 120 10.69 15.66 10.00
CA VAL A 120 11.05 15.26 8.63
C VAL A 120 9.79 15.16 7.76
N PHE A 121 9.37 16.27 7.14
CA PHE A 121 8.52 16.27 5.97
C PHE A 121 9.38 15.92 4.76
N GLN A 122 9.53 14.61 4.48
CA GLN A 122 10.07 14.18 3.18
C GLN A 122 9.16 14.71 2.07
N THR A 123 9.74 15.20 0.98
CA THR A 123 8.92 15.64 -0.16
C THR A 123 8.29 14.42 -0.83
N GLN A 124 7.11 14.62 -1.44
CA GLN A 124 6.44 13.55 -2.20
C GLN A 124 7.34 12.96 -3.30
N GLU A 125 8.23 13.78 -3.86
CA GLU A 125 9.19 13.35 -4.87
C GLU A 125 10.28 12.44 -4.29
N GLN A 126 10.81 12.75 -3.10
CA GLN A 126 11.75 11.88 -2.39
C GLN A 126 11.11 10.54 -2.04
N GLN A 127 9.88 10.55 -1.51
CA GLN A 127 9.13 9.33 -1.23
C GLN A 127 8.89 8.50 -2.50
N ARG A 128 8.56 9.17 -3.61
CA ARG A 128 8.38 8.51 -4.91
C ARG A 128 9.68 7.91 -5.42
N ALA A 129 10.81 8.61 -5.32
CA ALA A 129 12.11 8.11 -5.74
C ALA A 129 12.51 6.87 -4.94
N HIS A 130 12.41 6.94 -3.61
CA HIS A 130 12.68 5.81 -2.72
C HIS A 130 11.76 4.61 -3.03
N ALA A 131 10.46 4.85 -3.21
CA ALA A 131 9.53 3.79 -3.60
C ALA A 131 9.86 3.20 -4.97
N ASN A 132 10.30 4.01 -5.93
CA ASN A 132 10.72 3.52 -7.25
C ASN A 132 11.96 2.63 -7.14
N GLU A 133 12.98 3.04 -6.39
CA GLU A 133 14.20 2.25 -6.15
C GLU A 133 13.86 0.91 -5.50
N TRP A 134 13.01 0.93 -4.46
CA TRP A 134 12.56 -0.27 -3.78
C TRP A 134 11.83 -1.23 -4.73
N ARG A 135 10.90 -0.73 -5.56
CA ARG A 135 10.21 -1.54 -6.57
C ARG A 135 11.16 -2.13 -7.60
N VAL A 136 12.15 -1.37 -8.07
CA VAL A 136 13.14 -1.85 -9.04
C VAL A 136 13.99 -2.95 -8.42
N GLY A 137 14.44 -2.77 -7.18
CA GLY A 137 15.20 -3.80 -6.44
C GLY A 137 14.42 -5.11 -6.31
N ILE A 138 13.14 -5.03 -5.93
CA ILE A 138 12.26 -6.20 -5.86
C ILE A 138 12.09 -6.85 -7.23
N ALA A 139 11.76 -6.08 -8.26
CA ALA A 139 11.52 -6.60 -9.60
C ALA A 139 12.76 -7.31 -10.19
N LEU A 140 13.95 -6.73 -9.98
CA LEU A 140 15.21 -7.34 -10.42
C LEU A 140 15.48 -8.67 -9.71
N ASN A 141 15.26 -8.73 -8.40
CA ASN A 141 15.42 -9.96 -7.64
C ASN A 141 14.41 -11.03 -8.10
N MET A 142 13.14 -10.66 -8.27
CA MET A 142 12.09 -11.55 -8.79
C MET A 142 12.47 -12.15 -10.15
N TRP A 143 12.98 -11.35 -11.09
CA TRP A 143 13.38 -11.85 -12.41
C TRP A 143 14.61 -12.75 -12.38
N ARG A 144 15.58 -12.49 -11.50
CA ARG A 144 16.77 -13.34 -11.37
C ARG A 144 16.45 -14.72 -10.81
N ASP A 145 15.50 -14.81 -9.89
CA ASP A 145 15.10 -16.06 -9.25
C ASP A 145 14.30 -16.96 -10.20
N ILE A 146 13.54 -16.39 -11.13
CA ILE A 146 12.84 -17.16 -12.18
C ILE A 146 13.85 -17.90 -13.08
N GLY A 147 14.93 -17.23 -13.50
CA GLY A 147 15.94 -17.84 -14.39
C GLY A 147 16.76 -18.97 -13.78
N HIS A 148 16.71 -19.18 -12.45
CA HIS A 148 17.37 -20.31 -11.78
C HIS A 148 16.47 -21.55 -11.65
N ASN A 149 15.15 -21.43 -11.83
CA ASN A 149 14.25 -22.57 -11.76
C ASN A 149 14.12 -23.33 -13.10
N ASP A 150 14.46 -22.69 -14.22
CA ASP A 150 14.39 -23.31 -15.55
C ASP A 150 15.59 -24.22 -15.88
N THR A 151 16.63 -24.26 -15.01
CA THR A 151 17.83 -25.08 -15.23
C THR A 151 17.85 -26.40 -14.46
N ASN A 152 16.79 -26.73 -13.72
CA ASN A 152 16.66 -27.95 -12.92
C ASN A 152 15.53 -28.90 -13.38
N GLU A 153 15.30 -28.99 -14.70
CA GLU A 153 14.58 -30.12 -15.29
C GLU A 153 15.51 -30.86 -16.27
N ASN A 154 16.07 -31.98 -15.80
CA ASN A 154 16.65 -33.07 -16.59
C ASN A 154 16.01 -34.38 -16.11
#